data_AF-A0AAN0NGU7-F1
#
_entry.id   AF-A0AAN0NGU7-F1
#
_cell.length_a   1.000
_cell.length_b   1.000
_cell.length_c   1.000
_cell.angle_alpha   90.00
_cell.angle_beta   90.00
_cell.angle_gamma   90.00
#
_symmetry.space_group_name_H-M   'P 1'
#
loop_
_entity.id
_entity.type
_entity.pdbx_description
1 polymer ?
#
loop_
_entity_poly.entity_id
_entity_poly.type
_entity_poly.pdbx_seq_one_letter_code
_entity_poly.pdbx_strand_id
1 'polypeptide(L)'
;MFARNQDVEWHLYSRSQEKLDALSRQYNFSNTHTDIDTMIASGIQAVFIHTPTQTHADPIRKFLNHGIHVYVDKPISEDILEVKELVALAQAHSCILMTGFNRRMAPLYQQQKAVAQKNMILVQKHREHAERDVKFALFDMMIHVVDTLVYLMDTPITSHHIRGVTEAGILSHAHLELHGDHVTGMATINMYSVAVVKLWR
;
A
#
# COMPACT_ATOMS: atom_id res chain seq x y z
N MET A 1 -0.08 11.14 17.57
CA MET A 1 0.74 9.91 17.57
C MET A 1 -0.18 8.79 18.03
N PHE A 2 -0.52 7.83 17.17
CA PHE A 2 -1.50 6.76 17.49
C PHE A 2 -1.18 6.00 18.78
N ALA A 3 0.11 5.89 19.12
CA ALA A 3 0.61 5.33 20.37
C ALA A 3 0.14 6.04 21.67
N ARG A 4 -0.53 7.20 21.58
CA ARG A 4 -1.11 7.92 22.73
C ARG A 4 -2.64 7.88 22.76
N ASN A 5 -3.28 7.08 21.91
CA ASN A 5 -4.71 6.87 21.98
C ASN A 5 -5.03 6.04 23.23
N GLN A 6 -5.81 6.61 24.17
CA GLN A 6 -6.18 5.92 25.42
C GLN A 6 -7.20 4.81 25.21
N ASP A 7 -7.87 4.79 24.06
CA ASP A 7 -8.86 3.76 23.70
C ASP A 7 -8.20 2.53 23.05
N VAL A 8 -6.87 2.49 22.93
CA VAL A 8 -6.14 1.42 22.24
C VAL A 8 -5.00 0.90 23.12
N GLU A 9 -5.02 -0.40 23.41
CA GLU A 9 -3.89 -1.12 23.97
C GLU A 9 -2.96 -1.59 22.85
N TRP A 10 -1.67 -1.26 22.96
CA TRP A 10 -0.71 -1.55 21.91
C TRP A 10 0.20 -2.73 22.25
N HIS A 11 0.34 -3.63 21.27
CA HIS A 11 1.23 -4.78 21.32
C HIS A 11 2.34 -4.62 20.27
N LEU A 12 3.59 -4.85 20.67
CA LEU A 12 4.74 -4.80 19.77
C LEU A 12 5.28 -6.19 19.49
N TYR A 13 5.44 -6.53 18.22
CA TYR A 13 6.03 -7.80 17.78
C TYR A 13 7.36 -7.61 17.05
N SER A 14 8.34 -8.44 17.39
CA SER A 14 9.59 -8.60 16.63
C SER A 14 10.26 -9.92 17.01
N ARG A 15 10.79 -10.63 16.01
CA ARG A 15 11.57 -11.87 16.23
C ARG A 15 12.87 -11.65 17.03
N SER A 16 13.33 -10.41 17.17
CA SER A 16 14.53 -10.05 17.92
C SER A 16 14.14 -9.41 19.26
N GLN A 17 14.50 -10.09 20.36
CA GLN A 17 14.30 -9.58 21.72
C GLN A 17 15.04 -8.25 21.94
N GLU A 18 16.26 -8.13 21.42
CA GLU A 18 17.04 -6.89 21.49
C GLU A 18 16.31 -5.70 20.87
N LYS A 19 15.69 -5.90 19.69
CA LYS A 19 14.88 -4.86 19.04
C LYS A 19 13.62 -4.53 19.85
N LEU A 20 12.96 -5.53 20.44
CA LEU A 20 11.81 -5.30 21.31
C LEU A 20 12.21 -4.45 22.51
N ASP A 21 13.28 -4.80 23.21
CA ASP A 21 13.75 -4.08 24.40
C ASP A 21 14.06 -2.61 24.07
N ALA A 22 14.77 -2.38 22.96
CA ALA A 22 15.11 -1.03 22.50
C ALA A 22 13.86 -0.20 22.17
N LEU A 23 12.96 -0.74 21.35
CA LEU A 23 11.75 -0.04 20.91
C LEU A 23 10.73 0.15 22.05
N SER A 24 10.61 -0.82 22.94
CA SER A 24 9.69 -0.77 24.08
C SER A 24 10.12 0.30 25.07
N ARG A 25 11.42 0.44 25.34
CA ARG A 25 11.96 1.56 26.13
C ARG A 25 11.80 2.91 25.44
N GLN A 26 12.03 2.96 24.13
CA GLN A 26 11.97 4.21 23.37
C GLN A 26 10.54 4.77 23.26
N TYR A 27 9.56 3.88 23.08
CA TYR A 27 8.18 4.26 22.78
C TYR A 27 7.18 3.88 23.88
N ASN A 28 7.66 3.33 25.00
CA ASN A 28 6.87 2.91 26.16
C ASN A 28 5.81 1.85 25.84
N PHE A 29 6.17 0.82 25.05
CA PHE A 29 5.31 -0.36 24.90
C PHE A 29 5.50 -1.29 26.11
N SER A 30 4.39 -1.71 26.71
CA SER A 30 4.40 -2.68 27.82
C SER A 30 4.13 -4.11 27.35
N ASN A 31 3.33 -4.27 26.29
CA ASN A 31 2.99 -5.58 25.74
C ASN A 31 3.90 -5.90 24.56
N THR A 32 4.73 -6.93 24.69
CA THR A 32 5.72 -7.32 23.67
C THR A 32 5.67 -8.81 23.39
N HIS A 33 5.95 -9.17 22.13
CA HIS A 33 5.83 -10.54 21.64
C HIS A 33 6.99 -10.88 20.70
N THR A 34 7.68 -11.98 20.96
CA THR A 34 8.67 -12.55 20.04
C THR A 34 8.07 -13.56 19.08
N ASP A 35 6.84 -14.00 19.35
CA ASP A 35 6.10 -14.99 18.57
C ASP A 35 4.66 -14.53 18.28
N ILE A 36 4.17 -14.84 17.07
CA ILE A 36 2.84 -14.40 16.62
C ILE A 36 1.73 -15.08 17.44
N ASP A 37 1.87 -16.34 17.83
CA ASP A 37 0.84 -17.04 18.61
C ASP A 37 0.67 -16.40 20.00
N THR A 38 1.77 -15.95 20.62
CA THR A 38 1.68 -15.20 21.89
C THR A 38 0.93 -13.87 21.74
N MET A 39 1.04 -13.23 20.57
CA MET A 39 0.32 -11.99 20.28
C MET A 39 -1.15 -12.23 19.98
N ILE A 40 -1.49 -13.34 19.31
CA ILE A 40 -2.89 -13.76 19.12
C ILE A 40 -3.53 -14.10 20.48
N ALA A 41 -2.83 -14.86 21.32
CA ALA A 41 -3.31 -15.28 22.63
C ALA A 41 -3.55 -14.12 23.61
N SER A 42 -2.93 -12.95 23.39
CA SER A 42 -3.20 -11.77 24.21
C SER A 42 -4.55 -11.11 23.91
N GLY A 43 -5.26 -11.56 22.87
CA GLY A 43 -6.61 -11.07 22.55
C GLY A 43 -6.62 -9.79 21.71
N ILE A 44 -5.57 -9.52 20.93
CA ILE A 44 -5.58 -8.38 20.00
C ILE A 44 -6.75 -8.48 19.01
N GLN A 45 -7.33 -7.34 18.65
CA GLN A 45 -8.47 -7.26 17.73
C GLN A 45 -8.06 -6.86 16.31
N ALA A 46 -6.92 -6.19 16.19
CA ALA A 46 -6.36 -5.75 14.93
C ALA A 46 -4.83 -5.78 14.96
N VAL A 47 -4.21 -5.92 13.78
CA VAL A 47 -2.76 -5.93 13.61
C VAL A 47 -2.32 -5.03 12.46
N PHE A 48 -1.14 -4.42 12.61
CA PHE A 48 -0.42 -3.73 11.55
C PHE A 48 0.77 -4.57 11.10
N ILE A 49 0.79 -4.97 9.82
CA ILE A 49 1.85 -5.75 9.21
C ILE A 49 2.72 -4.81 8.36
N HIS A 50 3.94 -4.57 8.85
CA HIS A 50 4.97 -3.75 8.19
C HIS A 50 6.21 -4.57 7.82
N THR A 51 6.04 -5.88 7.61
CA THR A 51 7.14 -6.78 7.22
C THR A 51 7.44 -6.63 5.71
N PRO A 52 8.52 -7.24 5.18
CA PRO A 52 8.73 -7.24 3.72
C PRO A 52 7.59 -7.96 2.99
N THR A 53 7.25 -7.49 1.79
CA THR A 53 6.14 -7.98 0.95
C THR A 53 6.06 -9.50 0.84
N GLN A 54 7.20 -10.18 0.68
CA GLN A 54 7.26 -11.63 0.49
C GLN A 54 6.77 -12.42 1.72
N THR A 55 6.64 -11.76 2.86
CA THR A 55 6.23 -12.35 4.13
C THR A 55 4.82 -11.94 4.53
N HIS A 56 4.09 -11.17 3.71
CA HIS A 56 2.77 -10.66 4.09
C HIS A 56 1.71 -11.75 4.19
N ALA A 57 1.67 -12.68 3.24
CA ALA A 57 0.53 -13.59 3.08
C ALA A 57 0.31 -14.51 4.29
N ASP A 58 1.39 -15.12 4.80
CA ASP A 58 1.30 -16.03 5.95
C ASP A 58 0.75 -15.38 7.22
N PRO A 59 1.29 -14.25 7.72
CA PRO A 59 0.71 -13.56 8.86
C PRO A 59 -0.70 -13.05 8.57
N ILE A 60 -0.99 -12.49 7.38
CA ILE A 60 -2.37 -12.08 7.03
C ILE A 60 -3.32 -13.27 7.20
N ARG A 61 -3.01 -14.41 6.56
CA ARG A 61 -3.83 -15.63 6.64
C ARG A 61 -4.00 -16.08 8.09
N LYS A 62 -2.93 -16.07 8.87
CA LYS A 62 -2.94 -16.48 10.29
C LYS A 62 -3.86 -15.58 11.13
N PHE A 63 -3.76 -14.26 11.01
CA PHE A 63 -4.60 -13.34 11.77
C PHE A 63 -6.07 -13.39 11.34
N LEU A 64 -6.35 -13.43 10.04
CA LEU A 64 -7.73 -13.52 9.54
C LEU A 64 -8.43 -14.81 10.00
N ASN A 65 -7.74 -15.95 10.00
CA ASN A 65 -8.27 -17.22 10.52
C ASN A 65 -8.66 -17.16 12.01
N HIS A 66 -8.05 -16.24 12.78
CA HIS A 66 -8.37 -16.01 14.19
C HIS A 66 -9.37 -14.87 14.39
N GLY A 67 -9.99 -14.34 13.33
CA GLY A 67 -10.96 -13.25 13.44
C GLY A 67 -10.31 -11.88 13.72
N ILE A 68 -9.00 -11.74 13.52
CA ILE A 68 -8.26 -10.50 13.79
C ILE A 68 -8.21 -9.64 12.53
N HIS A 69 -8.56 -8.36 12.66
CA HIS A 69 -8.49 -7.41 11.56
C HIS A 69 -7.05 -7.10 11.15
N VAL A 70 -6.79 -6.92 9.87
CA VAL A 70 -5.44 -6.74 9.34
C VAL A 70 -5.33 -5.43 8.57
N TYR A 71 -4.39 -4.59 8.98
CA TYR A 71 -3.78 -3.57 8.14
C TYR A 71 -2.42 -4.08 7.67
N VAL A 72 -2.12 -4.02 6.37
CA VAL A 72 -0.84 -4.45 5.81
C VAL A 72 -0.27 -3.42 4.87
N ASP A 73 1.05 -3.24 4.87
CA ASP A 73 1.70 -2.40 3.87
C ASP A 73 1.50 -2.93 2.45
N LYS A 74 1.63 -2.01 1.48
CA LYS A 74 1.48 -2.34 0.06
C LYS A 74 2.72 -3.06 -0.50
N PRO A 75 2.54 -3.95 -1.49
CA PRO A 75 1.27 -4.61 -1.85
C PRO A 75 0.91 -5.72 -0.85
N ILE A 76 -0.34 -6.20 -0.85
CA ILE A 76 -0.72 -7.41 -0.11
C ILE A 76 0.17 -8.58 -0.51
N SER A 77 0.31 -8.80 -1.81
CA SER A 77 1.22 -9.77 -2.43
C SER A 77 1.53 -9.33 -3.86
N GLU A 78 2.56 -9.93 -4.45
CA GLU A 78 2.90 -9.79 -5.87
C GLU A 78 2.17 -10.83 -6.75
N ASP A 79 1.45 -11.78 -6.14
CA ASP A 79 0.60 -12.76 -6.81
C ASP A 79 -0.89 -12.41 -6.66
N ILE A 80 -1.57 -12.21 -7.78
CA ILE A 80 -3.00 -11.88 -7.82
C ILE A 80 -3.89 -13.01 -7.27
N LEU A 81 -3.49 -14.28 -7.41
CA LEU A 81 -4.26 -15.41 -6.89
C LEU A 81 -4.21 -15.42 -5.35
N GLU A 82 -3.05 -15.16 -4.78
CA GLU A 82 -2.88 -15.01 -3.33
C GLU A 82 -3.66 -13.81 -2.79
N VAL A 83 -3.62 -12.66 -3.48
CA VAL A 83 -4.44 -11.49 -3.09
C VAL A 83 -5.93 -11.84 -3.08
N LYS A 84 -6.43 -12.54 -4.12
CA LYS A 84 -7.84 -12.95 -4.19
C LYS A 84 -8.23 -13.90 -3.06
N GLU A 85 -7.36 -14.86 -2.74
CA GLU A 85 -7.57 -15.79 -1.62
C GLU A 85 -7.64 -15.06 -0.27
N LEU A 86 -6.69 -14.16 0.02
CA LEU A 86 -6.68 -13.40 1.28
C LEU A 86 -7.88 -12.45 1.42
N VAL A 87 -8.33 -11.84 0.31
CA VAL A 87 -9.55 -11.01 0.30
C VAL A 87 -10.79 -11.85 0.56
N ALA A 88 -10.91 -13.02 -0.08
CA ALA A 88 -12.02 -13.94 0.16
C ALA A 88 -12.01 -14.47 1.61
N LEU A 89 -10.83 -14.75 2.16
CA LEU A 89 -10.66 -15.17 3.54
C LEU A 89 -11.11 -14.08 4.53
N ALA A 90 -10.71 -12.83 4.30
CA ALA A 90 -11.15 -11.71 5.12
C ALA A 90 -12.68 -11.58 5.13
N GLN A 91 -13.33 -11.74 3.96
CA GLN A 91 -14.79 -11.76 3.85
C GLN A 91 -15.42 -12.92 4.61
N ALA A 92 -14.87 -14.13 4.47
CA ALA A 92 -15.38 -15.33 5.14
C ALA A 92 -15.34 -15.22 6.67
N HIS A 93 -14.31 -14.57 7.21
CA HIS A 93 -14.15 -14.34 8.65
C HIS A 93 -14.75 -13.02 9.15
N SER A 94 -15.44 -12.26 8.28
CA SER A 94 -15.97 -10.92 8.60
C SER A 94 -14.91 -9.96 9.15
N CYS A 95 -13.68 -10.10 8.66
CA CYS A 95 -12.53 -9.27 9.04
C CYS A 95 -12.27 -8.16 8.03
N ILE A 96 -11.77 -7.03 8.52
CA ILE A 96 -11.20 -6.01 7.66
C ILE A 96 -9.79 -6.45 7.22
N LEU A 97 -9.53 -6.42 5.91
CA LEU A 97 -8.19 -6.47 5.32
C LEU A 97 -7.95 -5.15 4.58
N MET A 98 -7.10 -4.28 5.14
CA MET A 98 -6.81 -2.97 4.61
C MET A 98 -5.35 -2.87 4.14
N THR A 99 -5.15 -2.47 2.88
CA THR A 99 -3.82 -2.18 2.35
C THR A 99 -3.41 -0.73 2.64
N GLY A 100 -2.16 -0.54 3.04
CA GLY A 100 -1.59 0.72 3.49
C GLY A 100 -1.31 1.76 2.40
N PHE A 101 -2.34 2.13 1.63
CA PHE A 101 -2.28 3.24 0.69
C PHE A 101 -2.45 4.60 1.40
N ASN A 102 -1.46 4.94 2.23
CA ASN A 102 -1.48 6.12 3.11
C ASN A 102 -1.80 7.46 2.40
N ARG A 103 -1.45 7.62 1.12
CA ARG A 103 -1.77 8.83 0.33
C ARG A 103 -3.26 9.10 0.25
N ARG A 104 -4.10 8.06 0.28
CA ARG A 104 -5.56 8.22 0.32
C ARG A 104 -5.99 9.03 1.55
N MET A 105 -5.26 8.99 2.66
CA MET A 105 -5.59 9.70 3.90
C MET A 105 -4.89 11.06 4.02
N ALA A 106 -3.98 11.41 3.12
CA ALA A 106 -3.27 12.68 3.20
C ALA A 106 -4.19 13.85 2.76
N PRO A 107 -4.23 14.98 3.51
CA PRO A 107 -5.22 16.05 3.30
C PRO A 107 -5.30 16.58 1.87
N LEU A 108 -4.16 16.73 1.19
CA LEU A 108 -4.14 17.23 -0.18
C LEU A 108 -4.84 16.27 -1.16
N TYR A 109 -4.68 14.95 -0.99
CA TYR A 109 -5.35 13.98 -1.86
C TYR A 109 -6.84 13.87 -1.55
N GLN A 110 -7.24 14.02 -0.28
CA GLN A 110 -8.64 14.11 0.13
C GLN A 110 -9.33 15.35 -0.47
N GLN A 111 -8.64 16.50 -0.50
CA GLN A 111 -9.13 17.69 -1.19
C GLN A 111 -9.32 17.45 -2.69
N GLN A 112 -8.35 16.82 -3.37
CA GLN A 112 -8.47 16.49 -4.79
C GLN A 112 -9.59 15.48 -5.05
N LYS A 113 -9.79 14.51 -4.15
CA LYS A 113 -10.87 13.53 -4.25
C LYS A 113 -12.24 14.22 -4.28
N ALA A 114 -12.42 15.26 -3.47
CA ALA A 114 -13.66 16.02 -3.34
C ALA A 114 -13.99 16.95 -4.53
N VAL A 115 -13.04 17.20 -5.43
CA VAL A 115 -13.30 18.01 -6.64
C VAL A 115 -14.33 17.32 -7.52
N ALA A 116 -15.43 18.00 -7.84
CA ALA A 116 -16.48 17.48 -8.72
C ALA A 116 -16.07 17.58 -10.21
N GLN A 117 -16.73 16.79 -11.07
CA GLN A 117 -16.61 16.90 -12.54
C GLN A 117 -15.17 16.82 -13.08
N LYS A 118 -14.34 15.95 -12.49
CA LYS A 118 -12.99 15.68 -12.98
C LYS A 118 -13.10 15.04 -14.37
N ASN A 119 -12.56 15.67 -15.40
CA ASN A 119 -12.55 15.15 -16.77
C ASN A 119 -11.23 14.43 -17.10
N MET A 120 -10.12 14.87 -16.51
CA MET A 120 -8.80 14.30 -16.68
C MET A 120 -8.00 14.35 -15.38
N ILE A 121 -7.28 13.27 -15.07
CA ILE A 121 -6.41 13.18 -13.90
C ILE A 121 -5.04 12.70 -14.34
N LEU A 122 -3.99 13.44 -13.99
CA LEU A 122 -2.61 13.08 -14.29
C LEU A 122 -1.83 12.92 -12.99
N VAL A 123 -1.36 11.70 -12.71
CA VAL A 123 -0.54 11.36 -11.55
C VAL A 123 0.84 10.92 -12.02
N GLN A 124 1.85 11.74 -11.77
CA GLN A 124 3.20 11.49 -12.25
C GLN A 124 4.19 11.38 -11.11
N LYS A 125 5.05 10.37 -11.18
CA LYS A 125 6.21 10.23 -10.30
C LYS A 125 7.47 10.23 -11.13
N HIS A 126 8.35 11.17 -10.82
CA HIS A 126 9.63 11.36 -11.47
C HIS A 126 10.74 11.10 -10.47
N ARG A 127 11.79 10.40 -10.89
CA ARG A 127 13.00 10.19 -10.10
C ARG A 127 14.22 10.49 -10.95
N GLU A 128 15.27 10.91 -10.28
CA GLU A 128 16.60 11.09 -10.86
C GLU A 128 17.44 9.89 -10.39
N HIS A 129 17.98 9.12 -11.34
CA HIS A 129 18.89 8.00 -11.09
C HIS A 129 18.37 6.92 -10.13
N ALA A 130 17.15 6.44 -10.34
CA ALA A 130 16.52 5.43 -9.49
C ALA A 130 16.42 4.05 -10.17
N GLU A 131 17.50 3.57 -10.78
CA GLU A 131 17.52 2.29 -11.50
C GLU A 131 17.03 1.15 -10.61
N ARG A 132 16.01 0.43 -11.06
CA ARG A 132 15.45 -0.74 -10.37
C ARG A 132 14.99 -1.74 -11.42
N ASP A 133 15.06 -3.02 -11.08
CA ASP A 133 14.46 -4.04 -11.90
C ASP A 133 12.96 -3.75 -12.08
N VAL A 134 12.39 -4.25 -13.18
CA VAL A 134 11.00 -4.00 -13.54
C VAL A 134 10.05 -4.37 -12.41
N LYS A 135 10.28 -5.50 -11.74
CA LYS A 135 9.37 -6.01 -10.71
C LYS A 135 9.31 -5.06 -9.51
N PHE A 136 10.47 -4.69 -8.97
CA PHE A 136 10.55 -3.72 -7.88
C PHE A 136 9.94 -2.37 -8.28
N ALA A 137 10.26 -1.87 -9.47
CA ALA A 137 9.74 -0.59 -9.96
C ALA A 137 8.20 -0.59 -10.11
N LEU A 138 7.60 -1.72 -10.47
CA LEU A 138 6.15 -1.81 -10.57
C LEU A 138 5.48 -1.95 -9.19
N PHE A 139 5.88 -2.95 -8.40
CA PHE A 139 5.20 -3.31 -7.17
C PHE A 139 5.55 -2.42 -5.97
N ASP A 140 6.73 -1.84 -5.92
CA ASP A 140 7.10 -0.94 -4.83
C ASP A 140 6.81 0.53 -5.16
N MET A 141 6.88 0.89 -6.45
CA MET A 141 6.97 2.29 -6.85
C MET A 141 5.80 2.79 -7.70
N MET A 142 5.47 2.11 -8.81
CA MET A 142 4.37 2.46 -9.71
C MET A 142 3.02 2.28 -9.02
N ILE A 143 2.89 1.27 -8.15
CA ILE A 143 1.64 0.98 -7.42
C ILE A 143 1.07 2.21 -6.69
N HIS A 144 1.94 3.10 -6.22
CA HIS A 144 1.51 4.33 -5.55
C HIS A 144 0.79 5.31 -6.48
N VAL A 145 1.27 5.48 -7.72
CA VAL A 145 0.62 6.38 -8.69
C VAL A 145 -0.62 5.76 -9.29
N VAL A 146 -0.61 4.43 -9.50
CA VAL A 146 -1.78 3.67 -9.95
C VAL A 146 -2.89 3.74 -8.91
N ASP A 147 -2.60 3.45 -7.64
CA ASP A 147 -3.56 3.53 -6.56
C ASP A 147 -4.15 4.94 -6.41
N THR A 148 -3.29 5.96 -6.41
CA THR A 148 -3.72 7.35 -6.32
C THR A 148 -4.65 7.70 -7.48
N LEU A 149 -4.34 7.27 -8.70
CA LEU A 149 -5.17 7.53 -9.86
C LEU A 149 -6.54 6.87 -9.72
N VAL A 150 -6.58 5.57 -9.40
CA VAL A 150 -7.84 4.83 -9.22
C VAL A 150 -8.68 5.46 -8.10
N TYR A 151 -8.05 5.80 -6.98
CA TYR A 151 -8.70 6.48 -5.86
C TYR A 151 -9.32 7.82 -6.27
N LEU A 152 -8.61 8.64 -7.05
CA LEU A 152 -9.12 9.94 -7.48
C LEU A 152 -10.19 9.82 -8.58
N MET A 153 -10.06 8.86 -9.49
CA MET A 153 -11.04 8.64 -10.56
C MET A 153 -12.42 8.28 -10.00
N ASP A 154 -12.47 7.43 -8.97
CA ASP A 154 -13.70 7.07 -8.25
C ASP A 154 -14.88 6.67 -9.15
N THR A 155 -14.57 5.91 -10.19
CA THR A 155 -15.51 5.40 -11.17
C THR A 155 -15.06 3.99 -11.55
N PRO A 156 -15.98 3.12 -12.02
CA PRO A 156 -15.59 1.88 -12.67
C PRO A 156 -14.60 2.15 -13.80
N ILE A 157 -13.56 1.32 -13.89
CA ILE A 157 -12.59 1.36 -14.99
C ILE A 157 -13.16 0.51 -16.13
N THR A 158 -13.39 1.13 -17.29
CA THR A 158 -14.00 0.50 -18.47
C THR A 158 -12.96 -0.03 -19.45
N SER A 159 -11.81 0.63 -19.54
CA SER A 159 -10.67 0.18 -20.35
C SER A 159 -9.35 0.75 -19.83
N HIS A 160 -8.25 0.18 -20.29
CA HIS A 160 -6.90 0.62 -19.94
C HIS A 160 -5.93 0.43 -21.11
N HIS A 161 -4.88 1.26 -21.14
CA HIS A 161 -3.74 1.09 -22.03
C HIS A 161 -2.45 1.20 -21.21
N ILE A 162 -1.48 0.32 -21.49
CA ILE A 162 -0.22 0.27 -20.75
C ILE A 162 0.93 0.28 -21.74
N ARG A 163 1.93 1.11 -21.45
CA ARG A 163 3.22 1.09 -22.14
C ARG A 163 4.35 1.18 -21.11
N GLY A 164 5.27 0.23 -21.18
CA GLY A 164 6.51 0.25 -20.41
C GLY A 164 7.72 0.27 -21.34
N VAL A 165 8.76 0.99 -20.96
CA VAL A 165 10.07 0.96 -21.63
C VAL A 165 11.10 0.42 -20.64
N THR A 166 11.79 -0.63 -21.06
CA THR A 166 12.76 -1.35 -20.25
C THR A 166 14.07 -1.51 -21.00
N GLU A 167 15.18 -1.39 -20.29
CA GLU A 167 16.53 -1.60 -20.84
C GLU A 167 17.27 -2.57 -19.92
N ALA A 168 17.78 -3.67 -20.45
CA ALA A 168 18.51 -4.70 -19.69
C ALA A 168 17.81 -5.18 -18.39
N GLY A 169 16.47 -5.27 -18.40
CA GLY A 169 15.69 -5.69 -17.23
C GLY A 169 15.40 -4.60 -16.19
N ILE A 170 15.83 -3.37 -16.46
CA ILE A 170 15.58 -2.17 -15.65
C ILE A 170 14.40 -1.40 -16.26
N LEU A 171 13.50 -0.88 -15.41
CA LEU A 171 12.41 -0.02 -15.89
C LEU A 171 12.93 1.40 -16.11
N SER A 172 12.86 1.91 -17.34
CA SER A 172 13.12 3.31 -17.65
C SER A 172 11.92 4.17 -17.27
N HIS A 173 10.76 3.87 -17.86
CA HIS A 173 9.50 4.54 -17.54
C HIS A 173 8.31 3.65 -17.91
N ALA A 174 7.16 3.92 -17.28
CA ALA A 174 5.88 3.30 -17.62
C ALA A 174 4.73 4.30 -17.56
N HIS A 175 3.74 4.05 -18.40
CA HIS A 175 2.50 4.79 -18.52
C HIS A 175 1.33 3.81 -18.42
N LEU A 176 0.36 4.17 -17.60
CA LEU A 176 -0.94 3.54 -17.51
C LEU A 176 -1.99 4.61 -17.81
N GLU A 177 -2.77 4.39 -18.85
CA GLU A 177 -3.98 5.15 -19.12
C GLU A 177 -5.18 4.32 -18.68
N LEU A 178 -6.11 4.95 -17.97
CA LEU A 178 -7.35 4.37 -17.49
C LEU A 178 -8.52 5.21 -18.00
N HIS A 179 -9.55 4.55 -18.49
CA HIS A 179 -10.80 5.19 -18.86
C HIS A 179 -11.90 4.77 -17.89
N GLY A 180 -12.66 5.73 -17.38
CA GLY A 180 -13.91 5.49 -16.69
C GLY A 180 -15.06 6.22 -17.38
N ASP A 181 -16.21 6.31 -16.71
CA ASP A 181 -17.46 6.77 -17.34
C ASP A 181 -17.39 8.22 -17.85
N HIS A 182 -16.69 9.09 -17.12
CA HIS A 182 -16.62 10.54 -17.40
C HIS A 182 -15.23 11.14 -17.21
N VAL A 183 -14.22 10.31 -16.94
CA VAL A 183 -12.86 10.74 -16.60
C VAL A 183 -11.83 9.85 -17.30
N THR A 184 -10.81 10.49 -17.86
CA THR A 184 -9.59 9.80 -18.33
C THR A 184 -8.45 10.04 -17.36
N GLY A 185 -7.80 8.96 -16.96
CA GLY A 185 -6.72 8.97 -15.99
C GLY A 185 -5.40 8.56 -16.62
N MET A 186 -4.31 9.23 -16.25
CA MET A 186 -2.95 8.82 -16.63
C MET A 186 -2.07 8.74 -15.38
N ALA A 187 -1.49 7.56 -15.15
CA ALA A 187 -0.48 7.33 -14.14
C ALA A 187 0.86 7.07 -14.83
N THR A 188 1.90 7.80 -14.45
CA THR A 188 3.22 7.64 -15.04
C THR A 188 4.29 7.51 -13.97
N ILE A 189 5.24 6.61 -14.19
CA ILE A 189 6.51 6.59 -13.46
C ILE A 189 7.65 6.77 -14.46
N ASN A 190 8.56 7.70 -14.16
CA ASN A 190 9.81 7.87 -14.88
C ASN A 190 10.97 7.73 -13.89
N MET A 191 11.78 6.68 -14.07
CA MET A 191 12.90 6.34 -13.19
C MET A 191 14.17 7.15 -13.54
N TYR A 192 14.18 7.80 -14.71
CA TYR A 192 15.25 8.63 -15.25
C TYR A 192 14.70 9.94 -15.83
N SER A 193 14.12 10.75 -14.96
CA SER A 193 13.52 12.00 -15.37
C SER A 193 14.57 13.10 -15.51
N VAL A 194 14.85 13.52 -16.74
CA VAL A 194 15.78 14.63 -17.05
C VAL A 194 15.08 15.98 -17.19
N ALA A 195 13.81 16.00 -17.58
CA ALA A 195 13.02 17.22 -17.71
C ALA A 195 11.52 16.93 -17.57
N VAL A 196 10.81 17.83 -16.89
CA VAL A 196 9.34 17.84 -16.81
C VAL A 196 8.86 19.26 -17.08
N VAL A 197 8.12 19.44 -18.17
CA VAL A 197 7.58 20.75 -18.57
C VAL A 197 6.07 20.75 -18.35
N LYS A 198 5.57 21.69 -17.55
CA LYS A 198 4.13 21.95 -17.38
C LYS A 198 3.84 23.37 -17.84
N LEU A 199 3.00 23.51 -18.85
CA LEU A 199 2.57 24.79 -19.38
C LEU A 199 1.16 25.07 -18.89
N TRP A 200 0.99 26.19 -18.21
CA TRP A 200 -0.33 26.74 -17.85
C TRP A 200 -0.51 28.04 -18.63
N ARG A 201 -1.73 28.30 -19.08
CA ARG A 201 -2.14 29.60 -19.59
C ARG A 201 -3.05 30.26 -18.58
#